data_AF-A0A3D4FXZ2-F1
#
_entry.id   AF-A0A3D4FXZ2-F1
#
_cell.length_a   1.000
_cell.length_b   1.000
_cell.length_c   1.000
_cell.angle_alpha   90.00
_cell.angle_beta   90.00
_cell.angle_gamma   90.00
#
_symmetry.space_group_name_H-M   'P 1'
#
loop_
_entity.id
_entity.type
_entity.pdbx_description
1 polymer ?
#
loop_
_entity_poly.entity_id
_entity_poly.type
_entity_poly.pdbx_seq_one_letter_code
_entity_poly.pdbx_strand_id
1 'polypeptide(L)'
;MGGRSSIPLTSRSSWRLKGARYTRPSAGDPGRLRRTDRRRSVGCPGVSPPPLVRIRYRRPPDRLEIHEQYLVHDTSDLKVTFAPSVVRPGPLRIDSRTILENGSPVVWFTFPGAWHDIGRFHTADGVFTGFYANILTPVELGPGHVWDTTDLFLDLWLDNSGVRVLDENDFDDAIARGWIDEATVRRAQTEIERLLSEAQSGVWPAAAVNEWTLERARRRIEEWPRGAARRRRLSDY
;
A
#
# COMPACT_ATOMS: atom_id res chain seq x y z
N MET A 1 29.86 -35.24 48.87
CA MET A 1 28.63 -35.68 48.18
C MET A 1 28.05 -34.42 47.55
N GLY A 2 28.32 -34.09 46.29
CA GLY A 2 27.82 -34.76 45.07
C GLY A 2 26.57 -33.99 44.62
N GLY A 3 26.43 -33.46 43.41
CA GLY A 3 27.24 -33.46 42.22
C GLY A 3 26.64 -32.45 41.23
N ARG A 4 27.25 -32.38 40.05
CA ARG A 4 27.00 -31.45 38.96
C ARG A 4 25.63 -31.70 38.30
N SER A 5 25.23 -30.69 37.50
CA SER A 5 24.97 -30.83 36.06
C SER A 5 23.52 -30.81 35.55
N SER A 6 23.34 -29.90 34.59
CA SER A 6 22.79 -30.14 33.25
C SER A 6 21.33 -29.78 32.96
N ILE A 7 21.23 -28.81 32.04
CA ILE A 7 20.15 -28.61 31.07
C ILE A 7 19.87 -29.91 30.30
N PRO A 8 18.63 -30.11 29.83
CA PRO A 8 18.44 -30.65 28.49
C PRO A 8 17.57 -29.76 27.59
N LEU A 9 18.08 -29.56 26.37
CA LEU A 9 17.28 -29.37 25.17
C LEU A 9 16.37 -30.58 24.98
N THR A 10 15.16 -30.36 24.46
CA THR A 10 14.57 -30.98 23.26
C THR A 10 13.04 -31.06 23.39
N SER A 11 12.32 -30.52 22.42
CA SER A 11 11.24 -31.28 21.79
C SER A 11 11.02 -30.73 20.38
N ARG A 12 11.40 -31.57 19.41
CA ARG A 12 11.09 -31.42 17.99
C ARG A 12 9.67 -31.95 17.79
N SER A 13 8.81 -31.16 17.17
CA SER A 13 7.58 -31.65 16.56
C SER A 13 7.71 -31.51 15.05
N SER A 14 8.00 -32.64 14.41
CA SER A 14 8.01 -32.81 12.97
C SER A 14 6.58 -32.78 12.42
N TRP A 15 6.34 -31.98 11.38
CA TRP A 15 5.30 -32.29 10.40
C TRP A 15 5.92 -32.23 9.00
N ARG A 16 5.92 -33.40 8.35
CA ARG A 16 6.33 -33.59 6.95
C ARG A 16 5.08 -34.02 6.17
N LEU A 17 5.01 -33.48 4.94
CA LEU A 17 4.33 -33.97 3.74
C LEU A 17 2.83 -33.71 3.59
N LYS A 18 2.49 -32.86 2.60
CA LYS A 18 2.07 -33.23 1.22
C LYS A 18 1.95 -31.89 0.45
N GLY A 19 2.63 -31.63 -0.67
CA GLY A 19 2.64 -32.41 -1.90
C GLY A 19 1.71 -31.76 -2.93
N ALA A 20 1.99 -30.52 -3.36
CA ALA A 20 1.26 -29.88 -4.47
C ALA A 20 2.13 -29.92 -5.73
N ARG A 21 1.72 -30.76 -6.69
CA ARG A 21 2.36 -30.94 -7.99
C ARG A 21 2.04 -29.74 -8.87
N TYR A 22 3.08 -29.13 -9.41
CA TYR A 22 2.98 -28.06 -10.40
C TYR A 22 2.90 -28.69 -11.80
N THR A 23 1.74 -28.62 -12.45
CA THR A 23 1.56 -29.01 -13.85
C THR A 23 1.79 -27.80 -14.76
N ARG A 24 2.86 -27.85 -15.56
CA ARG A 24 3.13 -26.94 -16.67
C ARG A 24 2.15 -27.18 -17.82
N PRO A 25 1.57 -26.14 -18.44
CA PRO A 25 1.04 -26.23 -19.80
C PRO A 25 2.18 -26.06 -20.83
N SER A 26 2.14 -26.94 -21.82
CA SER A 26 3.06 -27.02 -22.95
C SER A 26 2.96 -25.82 -23.89
N ALA A 27 4.10 -25.50 -24.50
CA ALA A 27 4.25 -24.55 -25.60
C ALA A 27 3.47 -25.02 -26.86
N GLY A 28 2.86 -24.06 -27.54
CA GLY A 28 2.40 -24.16 -28.92
C GLY A 28 2.78 -22.87 -29.66
N ASP A 29 3.59 -23.01 -30.70
CA ASP A 29 4.17 -21.96 -31.55
C ASP A 29 3.29 -21.73 -32.82
N PRO A 30 3.64 -20.87 -33.80
CA PRO A 30 2.98 -19.60 -34.07
C PRO A 30 2.24 -19.58 -35.42
N GLY A 31 1.19 -18.76 -35.57
CA GLY A 31 0.35 -18.80 -36.77
C GLY A 31 -0.35 -17.50 -37.15
N ARG A 32 0.40 -16.59 -37.78
CA ARG A 32 0.02 -15.75 -38.95
C ARG A 32 -1.21 -14.82 -38.88
N LEU A 33 -0.89 -13.52 -38.83
CA LEU A 33 -1.46 -12.39 -39.59
C LEU A 33 -2.97 -12.39 -39.88
N ARG A 34 -3.70 -11.51 -39.19
CA ARG A 34 -4.71 -10.67 -39.86
C ARG A 34 -4.54 -9.20 -39.46
N ARG A 35 -4.25 -8.42 -40.50
CA ARG A 35 -4.13 -6.97 -40.53
C ARG A 35 -5.55 -6.44 -40.72
N THR A 36 -6.16 -5.87 -39.68
CA THR A 36 -7.41 -5.12 -39.79
C THR A 36 -7.34 -3.85 -38.96
N ASP A 37 -7.21 -2.77 -39.72
CA ASP A 37 -7.86 -1.47 -39.54
C ASP A 37 -7.54 -0.64 -38.27
N ARG A 38 -6.55 0.25 -38.42
CA ARG A 38 -6.35 1.42 -37.57
C ARG A 38 -7.54 2.38 -37.72
N ARG A 39 -8.62 2.14 -36.99
CA ARG A 39 -9.53 3.24 -36.63
C ARG A 39 -8.84 4.10 -35.59
N ARG A 40 -8.28 5.22 -36.07
CA ARG A 40 -7.90 6.36 -35.22
C ARG A 40 -9.17 6.80 -34.47
N SER A 41 -9.29 6.41 -33.22
CA SER A 41 -10.16 7.10 -32.27
C SER A 41 -9.68 8.54 -32.21
N VAL A 42 -10.53 9.45 -32.70
CA VAL A 42 -10.34 10.89 -32.59
C VAL A 42 -10.51 11.24 -31.11
N GLY A 43 -9.43 11.10 -30.34
CA GLY A 43 -9.39 11.52 -28.95
C GLY A 43 -9.54 13.03 -28.88
N CYS A 44 -10.48 13.51 -28.07
CA CYS A 44 -10.61 14.93 -27.75
C CYS A 44 -9.23 15.49 -27.32
N PRO A 45 -8.73 16.55 -27.95
CA PRO A 45 -7.44 17.11 -27.58
C PRO A 45 -7.54 17.80 -26.21
N GLY A 46 -6.67 17.41 -25.28
CA GLY A 46 -6.20 18.33 -24.23
C GLY A 46 -6.62 18.08 -22.77
N VAL A 47 -7.05 16.88 -22.39
CA VAL A 47 -7.20 16.54 -20.96
C VAL A 47 -6.09 15.55 -20.57
N SER A 48 -4.98 16.07 -20.08
CA SER A 48 -4.03 15.20 -19.36
C SER A 48 -4.66 14.86 -18.00
N PRO A 49 -4.66 13.59 -17.59
CA PRO A 49 -5.11 13.20 -16.26
C PRO A 49 -4.23 13.83 -15.16
N PRO A 50 -4.63 13.73 -13.87
CA PRO A 50 -3.77 14.07 -12.75
C PRO A 50 -2.41 13.39 -12.86
N PRO A 51 -1.34 14.03 -12.33
CA PRO A 51 -0.02 13.43 -12.28
C PRO A 51 -0.13 12.02 -11.72
N LEU A 52 0.43 11.07 -12.44
CA LEU A 52 0.54 9.70 -11.98
C LEU A 52 1.81 9.61 -11.15
N VAL A 53 1.65 9.20 -9.89
CA VAL A 53 2.74 8.89 -8.98
C VAL A 53 3.06 7.41 -9.11
N ARG A 54 4.34 7.09 -9.19
CA ARG A 54 4.85 5.73 -9.13
C ARG A 54 5.57 5.53 -7.81
N ILE A 55 4.94 4.80 -6.89
CA ILE A 55 5.49 4.51 -5.57
C ILE A 55 6.13 3.12 -5.60
N ARG A 56 7.38 3.05 -5.17
CA ARG A 56 8.21 1.85 -5.11
C ARG A 56 8.37 1.42 -3.66
N TYR A 57 7.71 0.33 -3.29
CA TYR A 57 7.85 -0.29 -1.98
C TYR A 57 8.86 -1.42 -2.09
N ARG A 58 10.03 -1.24 -1.48
CA ARG A 58 10.98 -2.32 -1.28
C ARG A 58 10.57 -3.08 -0.03
N ARG A 59 10.34 -4.38 -0.14
CA ARG A 59 10.18 -5.24 1.02
C ARG A 59 11.39 -6.16 1.10
N PRO A 60 12.21 -6.05 2.16
CA PRO A 60 13.35 -6.91 2.35
C PRO A 60 12.99 -8.41 2.26
N PRO A 61 13.90 -9.27 1.79
CA PRO A 61 15.26 -8.92 1.37
C PRO A 61 15.34 -8.39 -0.07
N ASP A 62 14.40 -8.71 -0.96
CA ASP A 62 14.57 -8.52 -2.40
C ASP A 62 13.27 -8.24 -3.18
N ARG A 63 12.13 -8.07 -2.51
CA ARG A 63 10.85 -7.82 -3.16
C ARG A 63 10.68 -6.33 -3.48
N LEU A 64 10.19 -6.03 -4.67
CA LEU A 64 9.83 -4.68 -5.09
C LEU A 64 8.39 -4.67 -5.61
N GLU A 65 7.55 -3.88 -4.97
CA GLU A 65 6.19 -3.62 -5.41
C GLU A 65 6.08 -2.19 -5.94
N ILE A 66 5.40 -2.04 -7.07
CA ILE A 66 5.22 -0.75 -7.72
C ILE A 66 3.73 -0.46 -7.82
N HIS A 67 3.32 0.66 -7.24
CA HIS A 67 1.95 1.14 -7.32
C HIS A 67 1.88 2.44 -8.11
N GLU A 68 0.97 2.48 -9.08
CA GLU A 68 0.67 3.69 -9.84
C GLU A 68 -0.65 4.27 -9.38
N GLN A 69 -0.63 5.54 -8.98
CA GLN A 69 -1.77 6.20 -8.32
C GLN A 69 -1.85 7.66 -8.76
N TYR A 70 -3.05 8.21 -8.87
CA TYR A 70 -3.22 9.61 -9.27
C TYR A 70 -3.00 10.55 -8.09
N LEU A 71 -2.16 11.58 -8.24
CA LEU A 71 -1.97 12.63 -7.25
C LEU A 71 -3.18 13.58 -7.26
N VAL A 72 -3.99 13.52 -6.21
CA VAL A 72 -5.22 14.34 -6.08
C VAL A 72 -5.02 15.53 -5.14
N HIS A 73 -4.03 15.46 -4.25
CA HIS A 73 -3.61 16.54 -3.36
C HIS A 73 -2.10 16.55 -3.17
N ASP A 74 -1.52 17.75 -3.16
CA ASP A 74 -0.07 17.94 -3.10
C ASP A 74 0.27 19.20 -2.30
N THR A 75 0.56 19.02 -1.01
CA THR A 75 1.10 20.07 -0.12
C THR A 75 2.43 19.60 0.46
N SER A 76 3.18 20.49 1.13
CA SER A 76 4.48 20.13 1.72
C SER A 76 4.38 19.07 2.82
N ASP A 77 3.24 19.00 3.50
CA ASP A 77 2.98 18.18 4.68
C ASP A 77 2.09 16.95 4.37
N LEU A 78 1.36 16.94 3.26
CA LEU A 78 0.47 15.85 2.90
C LEU A 78 0.40 15.65 1.39
N LYS A 79 0.59 14.39 0.97
CA LYS A 79 0.22 13.92 -0.36
C LYS A 79 -1.00 13.02 -0.24
N VAL A 80 -1.99 13.24 -1.10
CA VAL A 80 -3.12 12.31 -1.25
C VAL A 80 -3.12 11.76 -2.65
N THR A 81 -3.07 10.44 -2.74
CA THR A 81 -3.12 9.70 -4.00
C THR A 81 -4.35 8.82 -4.07
N PHE A 82 -4.82 8.56 -5.28
CA PHE A 82 -6.01 7.78 -5.53
C PHE A 82 -5.72 6.63 -6.48
N ALA A 83 -5.97 5.41 -6.01
CA ALA A 83 -5.96 4.20 -6.80
C ALA A 83 -7.42 3.81 -7.11
N PRO A 84 -7.90 3.99 -8.37
CA PRO A 84 -9.31 3.75 -8.69
C PRO A 84 -9.71 2.27 -8.66
N SER A 85 -8.73 1.38 -8.85
CA SER A 85 -8.91 -0.07 -8.85
C SER A 85 -7.58 -0.72 -8.53
N VAL A 86 -7.46 -1.36 -7.36
CA VAL A 86 -6.28 -2.13 -7.01
C VAL A 86 -6.27 -3.48 -7.73
N VAL A 87 -5.06 -3.99 -8.00
CA VAL A 87 -4.82 -5.33 -8.53
C VAL A 87 -3.95 -6.08 -7.53
N ARG A 88 -4.38 -7.28 -7.13
CA ARG A 88 -3.76 -8.11 -6.10
C ARG A 88 -4.02 -9.60 -6.33
N PRO A 89 -3.17 -10.51 -5.81
CA PRO A 89 -3.30 -11.95 -6.02
C PRO A 89 -4.57 -12.56 -5.41
N GLY A 90 -5.15 -11.93 -4.39
CA GLY A 90 -6.36 -12.38 -3.72
C GLY A 90 -6.97 -11.30 -2.83
N PRO A 91 -8.17 -11.54 -2.27
CA PRO A 91 -8.81 -10.63 -1.34
C PRO A 91 -8.06 -10.61 0.00
N LEU A 92 -7.86 -9.43 0.55
CA LEU A 92 -7.41 -9.25 1.93
C LEU A 92 -8.62 -9.34 2.85
N ARG A 93 -8.52 -10.17 3.89
CA ARG A 93 -9.59 -10.43 4.84
C ARG A 93 -9.12 -10.27 6.27
N ILE A 94 -9.97 -9.69 7.11
CA ILE A 94 -9.82 -9.62 8.56
C ILE A 94 -11.09 -10.20 9.16
N ASP A 95 -10.97 -11.15 10.10
CA ASP A 95 -12.11 -11.89 10.68
C ASP A 95 -13.10 -12.43 9.62
N SER A 96 -12.56 -12.99 8.53
CA SER A 96 -13.32 -13.49 7.37
C SER A 96 -14.09 -12.45 6.56
N ARG A 97 -14.06 -11.16 6.94
CA ARG A 97 -14.62 -10.06 6.16
C ARG A 97 -13.61 -9.59 5.12
N THR A 98 -14.03 -9.49 3.86
CA THR A 98 -13.21 -8.84 2.82
C THR A 98 -13.11 -7.36 3.09
N ILE A 99 -11.87 -6.87 3.24
CA ILE A 99 -11.59 -5.44 3.47
C ILE A 99 -11.00 -4.76 2.24
N LEU A 100 -10.36 -5.51 1.33
CA LEU A 100 -9.79 -4.99 0.09
C LEU A 100 -9.63 -6.11 -0.94
N GLU A 101 -10.11 -5.92 -2.16
CA GLU A 101 -10.11 -6.94 -3.22
C GLU A 101 -9.84 -6.32 -4.60
N ASN A 102 -9.75 -7.16 -5.64
CA ASN A 102 -9.55 -6.65 -7.01
C ASN A 102 -10.72 -5.75 -7.41
N GLY A 103 -10.42 -4.58 -7.99
CA GLY A 103 -11.42 -3.58 -8.35
C GLY A 103 -11.72 -2.57 -7.24
N SER A 104 -11.28 -2.81 -6.00
CA SER A 104 -11.47 -1.85 -4.91
C SER A 104 -10.74 -0.53 -5.16
N PRO A 105 -11.41 0.61 -4.93
CA PRO A 105 -10.75 1.91 -4.90
C PRO A 105 -10.11 2.17 -3.53
N VAL A 106 -8.95 2.83 -3.53
CA VAL A 106 -8.24 3.22 -2.31
C VAL A 106 -7.79 4.67 -2.41
N VAL A 107 -7.98 5.42 -1.32
CA VAL A 107 -7.37 6.73 -1.12
C VAL A 107 -6.20 6.57 -0.17
N TRP A 108 -5.01 6.97 -0.61
CA TRP A 108 -3.77 6.85 0.16
C TRP A 108 -3.29 8.23 0.61
N PHE A 109 -2.65 8.25 1.78
CA PHE A 109 -2.16 9.44 2.47
C PHE A 109 -0.70 9.22 2.82
N THR A 110 0.16 10.05 2.25
CA THR A 110 1.60 10.05 2.55
C THR A 110 1.96 11.34 3.25
N PHE A 111 2.46 11.24 4.47
CA PHE A 111 2.98 12.36 5.25
C PHE A 111 4.51 12.37 5.13
N PRO A 112 5.13 13.32 4.41
CA PRO A 112 6.58 13.34 4.25
C PRO A 112 7.30 13.34 5.60
N GLY A 113 8.26 12.43 5.77
CA GLY A 113 8.99 12.25 7.04
C GLY A 113 8.34 11.28 8.04
N ALA A 114 7.07 10.90 7.85
CA ALA A 114 6.40 9.92 8.70
C ALA A 114 6.89 8.50 8.40
N TRP A 115 6.82 7.63 9.41
CA TRP A 115 7.18 6.21 9.33
C TRP A 115 5.97 5.32 9.00
N HIS A 116 4.94 5.92 8.39
CA HIS A 116 3.77 5.21 7.91
C HIS A 116 3.14 5.96 6.74
N ASP A 117 2.39 5.24 5.91
CA ASP A 117 1.31 5.82 5.11
C ASP A 117 -0.04 5.32 5.62
N ILE A 118 -1.13 5.94 5.16
CA ILE A 118 -2.48 5.53 5.53
C ILE A 118 -3.27 5.24 4.26
N GLY A 119 -3.99 4.12 4.23
CA GLY A 119 -4.96 3.75 3.23
C GLY A 119 -6.38 3.82 3.79
N ARG A 120 -7.27 4.52 3.09
CA ARG A 120 -8.72 4.45 3.29
C ARG A 120 -9.30 3.42 2.33
N PHE A 121 -9.64 2.24 2.86
CA PHE A 121 -10.02 1.08 2.05
C PHE A 121 -11.53 1.03 1.80
N HIS A 122 -11.87 0.45 0.65
CA HIS A 122 -13.24 0.21 0.24
C HIS A 122 -13.35 -1.16 -0.44
N THR A 123 -14.53 -1.75 -0.45
CA THR A 123 -14.89 -2.88 -1.32
C THR A 123 -14.95 -2.46 -2.78
N ALA A 124 -15.06 -3.40 -3.72
CA ALA A 124 -15.13 -3.11 -5.16
C ALA A 124 -16.32 -2.22 -5.56
N ASP A 125 -17.44 -2.31 -4.83
CA ASP A 125 -18.62 -1.44 -5.00
C ASP A 125 -18.48 -0.08 -4.29
N GLY A 126 -17.37 0.17 -3.60
CA GLY A 126 -17.03 1.46 -3.00
C GLY A 126 -17.50 1.65 -1.56
N VAL A 127 -17.97 0.60 -0.88
CA VAL A 127 -18.32 0.67 0.54
C VAL A 127 -17.05 0.77 1.39
N PHE A 128 -16.98 1.77 2.27
CA PHE A 128 -15.85 1.95 3.18
C PHE A 128 -15.71 0.74 4.13
N THR A 129 -14.50 0.21 4.23
CA THR A 129 -14.19 -0.96 5.06
C THR A 129 -13.41 -0.61 6.32
N GLY A 130 -12.48 0.33 6.23
CA GLY A 130 -11.65 0.77 7.36
C GLY A 130 -10.43 1.56 6.93
N PHE A 131 -9.61 1.92 7.91
CA PHE A 131 -8.31 2.54 7.73
C PHE A 131 -7.20 1.52 7.96
N TYR A 132 -6.19 1.60 7.12
CA TYR A 132 -4.99 0.78 7.16
C TYR A 132 -3.78 1.71 7.27
N ALA A 133 -2.82 1.41 8.13
CA ALA A 133 -1.51 2.05 8.12
C ALA A 133 -0.44 1.01 7.80
N ASN A 134 0.39 1.28 6.79
CA ASN A 134 1.59 0.49 6.54
C ASN A 134 2.77 1.15 7.27
N ILE A 135 3.47 0.41 8.13
CA ILE A 135 4.71 0.91 8.74
C ILE A 135 5.85 0.79 7.73
N LEU A 136 6.48 1.92 7.45
CA LEU A 136 7.46 2.05 6.38
C LEU A 136 8.56 3.05 6.74
N THR A 137 9.66 3.05 5.98
CA THR A 137 10.64 4.13 6.08
C THR A 137 10.06 5.41 5.48
N PRO A 138 10.42 6.61 5.96
CA PRO A 138 9.97 7.86 5.37
C PRO A 138 10.09 7.90 3.85
N VAL A 139 9.01 8.28 3.17
CA VAL A 139 8.96 8.27 1.71
C VAL A 139 9.90 9.31 1.13
N GLU A 140 10.79 8.87 0.24
CA GLU A 140 11.66 9.74 -0.55
C GLU A 140 10.90 10.22 -1.80
N LEU A 141 10.61 11.53 -1.86
CA LEU A 141 9.87 12.15 -2.95
C LEU A 141 10.81 12.53 -4.10
N GLY A 142 11.01 11.61 -5.04
CA GLY A 142 11.90 11.80 -6.19
C GLY A 142 11.32 12.62 -7.35
N PRO A 143 12.17 13.00 -8.32
CA PRO A 143 11.75 13.74 -9.51
C PRO A 143 10.77 12.91 -10.37
N GLY A 144 9.89 13.61 -11.09
CA GLY A 144 8.93 12.96 -11.99
C GLY A 144 7.87 12.12 -11.28
N HIS A 145 7.58 12.41 -10.00
CA HIS A 145 6.62 11.67 -9.17
C HIS A 145 6.96 10.20 -8.98
N VAL A 146 8.25 9.87 -8.97
CA VAL A 146 8.75 8.55 -8.54
C VAL A 146 9.10 8.63 -7.07
N TRP A 147 8.40 7.86 -6.24
CA TRP A 147 8.58 7.85 -4.79
C TRP A 147 9.12 6.51 -4.34
N ASP A 148 9.99 6.52 -3.33
CA ASP A 148 10.63 5.32 -2.80
C ASP A 148 10.41 5.20 -1.30
N THR A 149 10.18 3.98 -0.85
CA THR A 149 10.09 3.63 0.56
C THR A 149 10.38 2.15 0.75
N THR A 150 10.60 1.75 2.00
CA THR A 150 10.78 0.37 2.42
C THR A 150 9.61 -0.04 3.32
N ASP A 151 8.90 -1.09 2.93
CA ASP A 151 7.86 -1.76 3.72
C ASP A 151 8.51 -2.49 4.90
N LEU A 152 8.04 -2.22 6.12
CA LEU A 152 8.60 -2.77 7.36
C LEU A 152 7.69 -3.82 7.97
N PHE A 153 6.88 -4.51 7.15
CA PHE A 153 6.06 -5.68 7.47
C PHE A 153 4.90 -5.45 8.44
N LEU A 154 5.01 -4.52 9.39
CA LEU A 154 3.98 -4.22 10.37
C LEU A 154 2.91 -3.31 9.78
N ASP A 155 1.65 -3.63 10.10
CA ASP A 155 0.52 -2.81 9.73
C ASP A 155 -0.43 -2.58 10.90
N LEU A 156 -1.21 -1.49 10.82
CA LEU A 156 -2.33 -1.24 11.72
C LEU A 156 -3.63 -1.21 10.93
N TRP A 157 -4.65 -1.91 11.41
CA TRP A 157 -6.00 -1.85 10.89
C TRP A 157 -6.95 -1.23 11.91
N LEU A 158 -7.83 -0.35 11.46
CA LEU A 158 -8.92 0.22 12.24
C LEU A 158 -10.22 0.16 11.46
N ASP A 159 -11.22 -0.48 12.05
CA ASP A 159 -12.60 -0.43 11.59
C ASP A 159 -13.57 -0.28 12.78
N ASN A 160 -14.88 -0.44 12.52
CA ASN A 160 -15.91 -0.32 13.54
C ASN A 160 -15.81 -1.37 14.67
N SER A 161 -15.04 -2.44 14.48
CA SER A 161 -14.79 -3.49 15.47
C SER A 161 -13.59 -3.16 16.38
N GLY A 162 -12.84 -2.11 16.05
CA GLY A 162 -11.67 -1.65 16.81
C GLY A 162 -10.38 -1.66 16.00
N VAL A 163 -9.27 -1.49 16.72
CA VAL A 163 -7.91 -1.44 16.17
C VAL A 163 -7.18 -2.77 16.36
N ARG A 164 -6.40 -3.20 15.37
CA ARG A 164 -5.53 -4.38 15.42
C ARG A 164 -4.21 -4.15 14.71
N VAL A 165 -3.13 -4.69 15.28
CA VAL A 165 -1.85 -4.84 14.60
C VAL A 165 -1.93 -6.09 13.72
N LEU A 166 -1.36 -6.02 12.51
CA LEU A 166 -1.29 -7.12 11.57
C LEU A 166 0.17 -7.48 11.27
N ASP A 167 0.37 -8.68 10.74
CA ASP A 167 1.63 -9.15 10.17
C ASP A 167 2.83 -9.11 11.15
N GLU A 168 2.57 -9.19 12.46
CA GLU A 168 3.59 -9.29 13.52
C GLU A 168 4.55 -10.47 13.28
N ASN A 169 4.02 -11.62 12.83
CA ASN A 169 4.86 -12.79 12.54
C ASN A 169 5.84 -12.54 11.38
N ASP A 170 5.42 -11.78 10.37
CA ASP A 170 6.27 -11.44 9.22
C ASP A 170 7.39 -10.48 9.64
N PHE A 171 7.09 -9.56 10.55
CA PHE A 171 8.07 -8.67 11.15
C PHE A 171 9.08 -9.42 12.03
N ASP A 172 8.61 -10.32 12.90
CA ASP A 172 9.47 -11.17 13.73
C ASP A 172 10.41 -12.04 12.89
N ASP A 173 9.89 -12.61 11.78
CA ASP A 173 10.69 -13.37 10.82
C ASP A 173 11.76 -12.48 10.16
N ALA A 174 11.43 -11.25 9.80
CA ALA A 174 12.39 -10.30 9.23
C ALA A 174 13.52 -9.94 10.21
N ILE A 175 13.19 -9.78 11.50
CA ILE A 175 14.18 -9.55 12.58
C ILE A 175 15.08 -10.79 12.73
N ALA A 176 14.48 -11.97 12.88
CA ALA A 176 15.21 -13.21 13.11
C ALA A 176 16.19 -13.53 11.96
N ARG A 177 15.85 -13.12 10.74
CA ARG A 177 16.68 -13.28 9.54
C ARG A 177 17.65 -12.14 9.29
N GLY A 178 17.61 -11.08 10.10
CA GLY A 178 18.49 -9.91 9.96
C GLY A 178 18.22 -9.09 8.69
N TRP A 179 16.99 -9.09 8.19
CA TRP A 179 16.60 -8.34 6.99
C TRP A 179 16.42 -6.84 7.24
N ILE A 180 16.20 -6.48 8.50
CA ILE A 180 16.10 -5.10 8.99
C ILE A 180 17.04 -4.93 10.17
N ASP A 181 17.72 -3.79 10.24
CA ASP A 181 18.66 -3.51 11.33
C ASP A 181 17.92 -3.13 12.64
N GLU A 182 18.64 -3.23 13.76
CA GLU A 182 18.08 -2.98 15.09
C GLU A 182 17.53 -1.56 15.27
N ALA A 183 18.12 -0.57 14.59
CA ALA A 183 17.64 0.81 14.67
C ALA A 183 16.29 0.96 13.96
N THR A 184 16.15 0.35 12.77
CA THR A 184 14.93 0.30 11.98
C THR A 184 13.83 -0.45 12.72
N VAL A 185 14.16 -1.58 13.37
CA VAL A 185 13.24 -2.33 14.23
C VAL A 185 12.67 -1.45 15.33
N ARG A 186 13.54 -0.78 16.11
CA ARG A 186 13.10 0.13 17.19
C ARG A 186 12.21 1.25 16.67
N ARG A 187 12.52 1.82 15.50
CA ARG A 187 11.72 2.89 14.88
C ARG A 187 10.34 2.38 14.44
N ALA A 188 10.25 1.21 13.81
CA ALA A 188 8.99 0.59 13.42
C ALA A 188 8.11 0.28 14.64
N GLN A 189 8.69 -0.31 15.70
CA GLN A 189 7.99 -0.61 16.95
C GLN A 189 7.47 0.65 17.64
N THR A 190 8.31 1.70 17.73
CA THR A 190 7.89 2.99 18.31
C THR A 190 6.69 3.57 17.54
N GLU A 191 6.71 3.46 16.21
CA GLU A 191 5.67 4.04 15.38
C GLU A 191 4.35 3.26 15.47
N ILE A 192 4.38 1.92 15.43
CA ILE A 192 3.15 1.12 15.58
C ILE A 192 2.53 1.30 16.97
N GLU A 193 3.35 1.37 18.03
CA GLU A 193 2.88 1.60 19.41
C GLU A 193 2.21 2.98 19.54
N ARG A 194 2.83 4.01 18.95
CA ARG A 194 2.26 5.36 18.91
C ARG A 194 0.91 5.36 18.20
N LEU A 195 0.84 4.79 16.99
CA LEU A 195 -0.41 4.73 16.20
C LEU A 195 -1.49 3.91 16.90
N LEU A 196 -1.14 2.79 17.53
CA LEU A 196 -2.06 1.99 18.32
C LEU A 196 -2.65 2.79 19.47
N SER A 197 -1.82 3.49 20.25
CA SER A 197 -2.27 4.36 21.34
C SER A 197 -3.17 5.51 20.85
N GLU A 198 -2.82 6.12 19.73
CA GLU A 198 -3.64 7.19 19.12
C GLU A 198 -4.97 6.66 18.59
N ALA A 199 -5.00 5.46 18.01
CA ALA A 199 -6.23 4.82 17.54
C ALA A 199 -7.15 4.45 18.71
N GLN A 200 -6.59 3.89 19.80
CA GLN A 200 -7.34 3.55 21.01
C GLN A 200 -7.95 4.77 21.71
N SER A 201 -7.27 5.93 21.61
CA SER A 201 -7.77 7.20 22.16
C SER A 201 -8.65 7.99 21.19
N GLY A 202 -8.87 7.49 19.96
CA GLY A 202 -9.69 8.13 18.94
C GLY A 202 -9.05 9.36 18.25
N VAL A 203 -7.74 9.54 18.42
CA VAL A 203 -6.96 10.61 17.79
C VAL A 203 -6.56 10.24 16.37
N TRP A 204 -6.30 8.96 16.11
CA TRP A 204 -5.96 8.43 14.79
C TRP A 204 -7.17 7.74 14.13
N PRO A 205 -7.38 7.92 12.81
CA PRO A 205 -6.55 8.71 11.89
C PRO A 205 -6.78 10.22 12.03
N ALA A 206 -5.75 10.99 11.66
CA ALA A 206 -5.78 12.45 11.71
C ALA A 206 -6.96 13.04 10.91
N ALA A 207 -7.46 14.21 11.32
CA ALA A 207 -8.62 14.87 10.70
C ALA A 207 -8.52 15.00 9.18
N ALA A 208 -7.33 15.35 8.66
CA ALA A 208 -7.08 15.48 7.22
C ALA A 208 -7.35 14.17 6.43
N VAL A 209 -7.19 13.00 7.07
CA VAL A 209 -7.51 11.69 6.47
C VAL A 209 -9.02 11.54 6.30
N ASN A 210 -9.80 12.02 7.26
CA ASN A 210 -11.27 11.97 7.21
C ASN A 210 -11.85 12.96 6.18
N GLU A 211 -11.16 14.08 5.91
CA GLU A 211 -11.59 15.08 4.94
C GLU A 211 -11.51 14.62 3.47
N TRP A 212 -10.70 13.60 3.19
CA TRP A 212 -10.53 13.02 1.85
C TRP A 212 -11.29 11.71 1.73
N THR A 213 -12.58 11.84 1.36
CA THR A 213 -13.43 10.69 1.05
C THR A 213 -13.16 10.14 -0.35
N LEU A 214 -13.70 8.94 -0.63
CA LEU A 214 -13.69 8.35 -1.96
C LEU A 214 -14.34 9.28 -3.01
N GLU A 215 -15.48 9.89 -2.68
CA GLU A 215 -16.19 10.81 -3.55
C GLU A 215 -15.36 12.05 -3.87
N ARG A 216 -14.69 12.62 -2.86
CA ARG A 216 -13.81 13.78 -3.06
C ARG A 216 -12.63 13.44 -3.96
N ALA A 217 -12.00 12.28 -3.75
CA ALA A 217 -10.90 11.81 -4.59
C ALA A 217 -11.36 11.59 -6.04
N ARG A 218 -12.48 10.89 -6.27
CA ARG A 218 -13.08 10.67 -7.60
C ARG A 218 -13.39 11.98 -8.31
N ARG A 219 -14.11 12.89 -7.64
CA ARG A 219 -14.42 14.22 -8.18
C ARG A 219 -13.16 14.98 -8.58
N ARG A 220 -12.08 14.85 -7.81
CA ARG A 220 -10.82 15.53 -8.12
C ARG A 220 -10.18 15.02 -9.42
N ILE A 221 -10.28 13.72 -9.73
CA ILE A 221 -9.86 13.15 -11.02
C ILE A 221 -10.71 13.70 -12.16
N GLU A 222 -12.03 13.71 -11.98
CA GLU A 222 -12.99 14.16 -12.99
C GLU A 222 -12.83 15.66 -13.31
N GLU A 223 -12.55 16.48 -12.29
CA GLU A 223 -12.36 17.93 -12.41
C GLU A 223 -10.97 18.34 -12.88
N TRP A 224 -10.03 17.39 -12.98
CA TRP A 224 -8.62 17.67 -13.27
C TRP A 224 -8.34 18.49 -14.56
N PRO A 225 -9.23 18.60 -15.58
CA PRO A 225 -9.00 19.56 -16.67
C PRO A 225 -9.55 20.98 -16.49
N ARG A 226 -10.35 21.32 -15.47
CA ARG A 226 -10.97 22.67 -15.39
C ARG A 226 -10.11 23.76 -14.74
N GLY A 227 -9.05 23.39 -14.01
CA GLY A 227 -8.19 24.33 -13.27
C GLY A 227 -6.82 24.63 -13.89
N ALA A 228 -6.24 23.70 -14.66
CA ALA A 228 -4.88 23.85 -15.21
C ALA A 228 -4.81 24.86 -16.38
N ALA A 229 -5.90 25.01 -17.14
CA ALA A 229 -6.01 26.00 -18.22
C ALA A 229 -6.05 27.46 -17.73
N ARG A 230 -6.40 27.71 -16.45
CA ARG A 230 -6.47 29.07 -15.87
C ARG A 230 -5.11 29.61 -15.41
N ARG A 231 -4.16 28.75 -15.02
CA ARG A 231 -2.83 29.21 -14.54
C ARG A 231 -1.85 29.56 -15.67
N ARG A 232 -2.08 29.10 -16.90
CA ARG A 232 -1.24 29.46 -18.06
C ARG A 232 -1.59 30.82 -18.70
N ARG A 233 -2.64 31.52 -18.27
CA ARG A 233 -3.01 32.84 -18.81
C ARG A 233 -2.56 34.04 -17.96
N LEU A 234 -1.94 33.80 -16.80
CA LEU A 234 -1.54 34.88 -15.87
C LEU A 234 -0.02 35.08 -15.79
N SER A 235 0.75 34.41 -16.64
CA SER A 235 2.21 34.56 -16.74
C SER A 235 2.68 35.29 -18.01
N ASP A 236 1.74 35.80 -18.82
CA ASP A 236 2.03 36.54 -20.06
C ASP A 236 1.58 38.01 -19.97
N TYR A 237 1.75 38.66 -18.81
CA TYR A 237 1.58 40.12 -18.65
C TYR A 237 2.60 40.70 -17.69
#